data_AF-A0AAW2RN88-F1
#
_entry.id   AF-A0AAW2RN88-F1
#
_cell.length_a   1.000
_cell.length_b   1.000
_cell.length_c   1.000
_cell.angle_alpha   90.00
_cell.angle_beta   90.00
_cell.angle_gamma   90.00
#
_symmetry.space_group_name_H-M   'P 1'
#
loop_
_entity.id
_entity.type
_entity.pdbx_description
1 polymer ?
#
loop_
_entity_poly.entity_id
_entity_poly.type
_entity_poly.pdbx_seq_one_letter_code
_entity_poly.pdbx_strand_id
1 'polypeptide(L)' 'MRRSKSCNGRAMEGVITEDVVRLRRSIGAPGMAVLQFGFGSDAENPHLPHNHEQNQVVYTGTHDNDTVFISACV' A
#
# COMPACT_ATOMS: atom_id res chain seq x y z
N MET A 1 -8.13 -34.60 5.49
CA MET A 1 -7.43 -33.40 5.99
C MET A 1 -7.84 -32.15 5.20
N ARG A 2 -8.81 -31.36 5.68
CA ARG A 2 -9.05 -30.01 5.17
C ARG A 2 -8.12 -29.07 5.94
N ARG A 3 -7.03 -28.62 5.32
CA ARG A 3 -6.21 -27.54 5.91
C ARG A 3 -7.03 -26.26 5.83
N SER A 4 -7.72 -25.95 6.93
CA SER A 4 -8.26 -24.62 7.20
C SER A 4 -7.08 -23.65 7.14
N LYS A 5 -6.91 -22.93 6.02
CA LYS A 5 -6.12 -21.71 6.05
C LYS A 5 -6.95 -20.74 6.86
N SER A 6 -6.59 -20.60 8.13
CA SER A 6 -7.08 -19.53 8.98
C SER A 6 -6.78 -18.22 8.26
N CYS A 7 -7.83 -17.63 7.68
CA CYS A 7 -7.85 -16.23 7.36
C CYS A 7 -7.78 -15.50 8.71
N ASN A 8 -6.57 -15.30 9.23
CA ASN A 8 -6.34 -14.32 10.28
C ASN A 8 -6.47 -12.95 9.61
N GLY A 9 -7.73 -12.54 9.43
CA GLY A 9 -8.12 -11.22 9.02
C GLY A 9 -7.66 -10.20 10.07
N ARG A 10 -6.70 -9.38 9.67
CA ARG A 10 -6.38 -8.05 10.23
C ARG A 10 -5.27 -7.41 9.37
N ALA A 11 -5.56 -7.18 8.10
CA ALA A 11 -4.67 -6.44 7.18
C ALA A 11 -5.39 -5.27 6.48
N MET A 12 -6.49 -4.79 7.07
CA MET A 12 -7.29 -3.68 6.51
C MET A 12 -6.91 -2.31 7.09
N GLU A 13 -6.18 -2.26 8.20
CA GLU A 13 -5.50 -1.05 8.65
C GLU A 13 -4.09 -1.13 8.09
N GLY A 14 -3.62 -0.11 7.37
CA GLY A 14 -2.37 -0.08 6.58
C GLY A 14 -1.05 -0.35 7.32
N VAL A 15 -1.08 -0.99 8.48
CA VAL A 15 0.07 -1.49 9.22
C VAL A 15 0.49 -2.84 8.63
N ILE A 16 1.42 -2.79 7.69
CA ILE A 16 2.08 -3.97 7.14
C ILE A 16 3.20 -4.38 8.10
N THR A 17 3.18 -5.63 8.58
CA THR A 17 4.26 -6.16 9.42
C THR A 17 5.51 -6.49 8.59
N GLU A 18 6.68 -6.41 9.22
CA GLU A 18 7.99 -6.66 8.59
C GLU A 18 8.07 -8.05 7.92
N ASP A 19 7.40 -9.07 8.47
CA ASP A 19 7.34 -10.41 7.88
C ASP A 19 6.66 -10.42 6.50
N VAL A 20 5.63 -9.59 6.32
CA VAL A 20 4.92 -9.46 5.04
C VAL A 20 5.81 -8.73 4.03
N VAL A 21 6.55 -7.71 4.46
CA VAL A 21 7.53 -7.00 3.62
C VAL A 21 8.62 -7.96 3.14
N ARG A 22 9.17 -8.77 4.05
CA ARG A 22 10.19 -9.79 3.72
C ARG A 22 9.66 -10.86 2.78
N LEU A 23 8.45 -11.35 3.01
CA LEU A 23 7.82 -12.32 2.12
C LEU A 23 7.63 -11.74 0.71
N ARG A 24 7.07 -10.53 0.60
CA ARG A 24 6.91 -9.83 -0.68
C ARG A 24 8.23 -9.71 -1.44
N ARG A 25 9.28 -9.26 -0.75
CA ARG A 25 10.63 -9.12 -1.33
C ARG A 25 11.21 -10.47 -1.74
N SER A 26 10.99 -11.53 -0.95
CA SER A 26 11.52 -12.88 -1.25
C SER A 26 10.92 -13.52 -2.50
N ILE A 27 9.67 -13.20 -2.83
CA ILE A 27 9.00 -13.69 -4.04
C ILE A 27 9.14 -12.72 -5.22
N GLY A 28 9.83 -11.61 -5.04
CA GLY A 28 10.02 -10.57 -6.07
C GLY A 28 8.75 -9.80 -6.43
N ALA A 29 7.70 -9.87 -5.61
CA ALA A 29 6.43 -9.22 -5.91
C ALA A 29 6.55 -7.68 -5.76
N PRO A 30 5.98 -6.91 -6.69
CA PRO A 30 6.00 -5.47 -6.59
C PRO A 30 5.19 -4.98 -5.38
N GLY A 31 5.64 -3.91 -4.76
CA GLY A 31 4.86 -3.17 -3.77
C GLY A 31 3.76 -2.33 -4.42
N MET A 32 3.00 -1.62 -3.61
CA MET A 32 1.99 -0.67 -4.07
C MET A 32 2.17 0.67 -3.36
N ALA A 33 2.06 1.78 -4.10
CA ALA A 33 1.87 3.12 -3.55
C ALA A 33 0.62 3.77 -4.16
N VAL A 34 -0.11 4.52 -3.33
CA VAL A 34 -1.29 5.28 -3.76
C VAL A 34 -1.06 6.74 -3.39
N LEU A 35 -0.91 7.60 -4.40
CA LEU A 35 -0.49 9.00 -4.22
C LEU A 35 -1.47 9.81 -3.36
N GLN A 36 -2.76 9.53 -3.43
CA GLN A 36 -3.77 10.18 -2.58
C GLN A 36 -3.52 10.01 -1.06
N PHE A 37 -2.77 8.99 -0.64
CA PHE A 37 -2.42 8.79 0.77
C PHE A 37 -1.08 9.43 1.17
N GLY A 38 -0.34 10.03 0.23
CA GLY A 38 1.00 10.58 0.46
C GLY A 38 1.03 11.93 1.18
N PHE A 39 0.03 12.79 0.99
CA PHE A 39 0.10 14.22 1.31
C PHE A 39 -0.62 14.65 2.61
N GLY A 40 -0.94 13.70 3.50
CA GLY A 40 -1.61 13.98 4.79
C GLY A 40 -0.78 13.63 6.03
N SER A 41 0.48 13.22 5.86
CA SER A 41 1.36 12.74 6.95
C SER A 41 2.76 13.37 6.85
N ASP A 42 3.69 12.86 7.65
CA ASP A 42 5.11 13.20 7.62
C ASP A 42 5.85 12.81 6.31
N ALA A 43 7.10 13.26 6.20
CA ALA A 43 7.95 13.01 5.05
C ALA A 43 8.41 11.55 4.91
N GLU A 44 8.16 10.70 5.91
CA GLU A 44 8.50 9.27 5.89
C GLU A 44 7.39 8.42 5.26
N ASN A 45 6.28 9.05 4.83
CA ASN A 45 5.17 8.36 4.22
C ASN A 45 5.61 7.58 2.95
N PRO A 46 5.39 6.26 2.89
CA PRO A 46 5.82 5.42 1.76
C PRO A 46 5.09 5.73 0.45
N HIS A 47 4.00 6.51 0.50
CA HIS A 47 3.27 6.95 -0.67
C HIS A 47 3.86 8.22 -1.31
N LEU A 48 4.78 8.91 -0.64
CA LEU A 48 5.48 10.07 -1.20
C LEU A 48 6.47 9.64 -2.29
N PRO A 49 6.58 10.39 -3.41
CA PRO A 49 7.42 10.01 -4.54
C PRO A 49 8.89 9.73 -4.22
N HIS A 50 9.48 10.46 -3.27
CA HIS A 50 10.87 10.25 -2.88
C HIS A 50 11.11 8.97 -2.06
N ASN A 51 10.04 8.33 -1.56
CA ASN A 51 10.10 7.07 -0.81
C ASN A 51 9.74 5.85 -1.67
N HIS A 52 9.54 6.01 -2.99
CA HIS A 52 9.17 4.90 -3.88
C HIS A 52 10.35 3.95 -4.16
N GLU A 53 10.08 2.66 -4.20
CA GLU A 53 11.00 1.62 -4.64
C GLU A 53 10.85 1.34 -6.15
N GLN A 54 11.91 0.88 -6.82
CA GLN A 54 11.84 0.54 -8.25
C GLN A 54 10.83 -0.58 -8.57
N ASN A 55 10.71 -1.58 -7.68
CA ASN A 55 9.76 -2.68 -7.84
C ASN A 55 8.44 -2.36 -7.13
N GLN A 56 7.76 -1.33 -7.61
CA GLN A 56 6.52 -0.83 -7.02
C GLN A 56 5.56 -0.35 -8.11
N VAL A 57 4.26 -0.61 -7.91
CA VAL A 57 3.20 -0.06 -8.75
C VAL A 57 2.64 1.18 -8.06
N VAL A 58 2.66 2.30 -8.79
CA VAL A 58 2.19 3.59 -8.28
C VAL A 58 0.85 3.91 -8.93
N TYR A 59 -0.17 4.09 -8.11
CA TYR A 59 -1.50 4.52 -8.53
C TYR A 59 -1.77 5.94 -8.04
N THR A 60 -2.53 6.71 -8.82
CA THR A 60 -3.02 8.01 -8.37
C THR A 60 -4.07 7.84 -7.26
N GLY A 61 -5.00 6.90 -7.44
CA GLY A 61 -6.00 6.42 -6.49
C GLY A 61 -6.42 5.00 -6.86
N THR A 62 -7.04 4.26 -5.94
CA THR A 62 -7.69 2.97 -6.26
C THR A 62 -9.16 3.18 -6.64
N HIS A 63 -9.89 2.12 -6.96
CA HIS A 63 -11.35 2.18 -7.12
C HIS A 63 -12.11 2.55 -5.83
N ASP A 64 -11.47 2.45 -4.66
CA ASP A 64 -12.03 2.84 -3.35
C ASP A 64 -11.83 4.33 -3.06
N ASN A 65 -10.99 5.00 -3.85
CA ASN A 65 -10.67 6.40 -3.72
C ASN A 65 -11.59 7.25 -4.60
N ASP A 66 -11.98 8.42 -4.10
CA ASP A 66 -12.58 9.44 -4.95
C ASP A 66 -11.64 9.79 -6.11
N THR A 67 -12.23 10.17 -7.25
CA THR A 67 -11.42 10.60 -8.39
C THR A 67 -10.52 11.77 -7.99
N VAL A 68 -9.30 11.80 -8.53
CA VAL A 68 -8.26 12.78 -8.18
C VAL A 68 -8.78 14.23 -8.28
N PHE A 69 -9.68 14.50 -9.22
CA PHE A 69 -10.28 15.82 -9.41
C PHE A 69 -11.09 16.31 -8.19
N ILE A 70 -11.80 15.40 -7.52
CA ILE A 70 -12.60 15.73 -6.33
C ILE A 70 -11.69 15.81 -5.10
N SER A 71 -10.72 14.91 -4.98
CA SER A 71 -9.81 14.84 -3.82
C SER A 71 -8.83 16.01 -3.73
N ALA A 72 -8.47 16.66 -4.84
CA ALA A 72 -7.52 17.78 -4.85
C ALA A 72 -8.15 19.16 -4.51
N CYS A 73 -9.47 19.22 -4.29
CA CYS A 73 -10.22 20.47 -4.11
C CYS A 73 -10.55 20.79 -2.63
N VAL A 74 -9.91 20.12 -1.67
CA VAL A 74 -10.05 20.40 -0.23
C VAL A 74 -8.86 21.21 0.27
#